data_AF-A0A2V8ZSW2-F1
#
_entry.id   AF-A0A2V8ZSW2-F1
#
_cell.length_a   1.000
_cell.length_b   1.000
_cell.length_c   1.000
_cell.angle_alpha   90.00
_cell.angle_beta   90.00
_cell.angle_gamma   90.00
#
_symmetry.space_group_name_H-M   'P 1'
#
loop_
_entity.id
_entity.type
_entity.pdbx_description
1 polymer ?
#
loop_
_entity_poly.entity_id
_entity_poly.type
_entity_poly.pdbx_seq_one_letter_code
_entity_poly.pdbx_strand_id
1 'polypeptide(L)' 'MEVTFARFSDRIEVSLCHEEEPSAFDLQTITRFAAKKTASAGSSETLAGVDRVQRETHGREVVTRLTKYLRQVAPSV' A
#
# COMPACT_ATOMS: atom_id res chain seq x y z
N MET A 1 4.06 -12.06 9.80
CA MET A 1 3.99 -10.73 9.17
C MET A 1 5.41 -10.24 8.99
N GLU A 2 5.77 -9.87 7.76
CA GLU A 2 7.09 -9.41 7.36
C GLU A 2 6.96 -8.07 6.63
N VAL A 3 7.89 -7.14 6.88
CA VAL A 3 7.93 -5.83 6.22
C VAL A 3 9.29 -5.64 5.56
N THR A 4 9.27 -5.38 4.26
CA THR A 4 10.49 -5.20 3.45
C THR A 4 10.51 -3.81 2.84
N PHE A 5 11.66 -3.14 2.98
CA PHE A 5 11.90 -1.82 2.42
C PHE A 5 12.88 -1.94 1.25
N ALA A 6 12.51 -1.39 0.09
CA ALA A 6 13.38 -1.31 -1.06
C ALA A 6 13.45 0.13 -1.55
N ARG A 7 14.68 0.64 -1.74
CA ARG A 7 14.92 1.96 -2.33
C ARG A 7 15.56 1.78 -3.69
N PHE A 8 14.91 2.33 -4.71
CA PHE A 8 15.39 2.42 -6.07
C PHE A 8 15.73 3.87 -6.41
N SER A 9 16.41 4.09 -7.53
CA SER A 9 16.81 5.44 -7.99
C SER A 9 15.61 6.34 -8.30
N ASP A 10 14.47 5.75 -8.66
CA ASP A 10 13.25 6.43 -9.08
C ASP A 10 12.09 6.30 -8.09
N ARG A 11 12.18 5.39 -7.10
CA ARG A 11 11.08 5.11 -6.16
C ARG A 11 11.52 4.44 -4.87
N ILE A 12 10.64 4.50 -3.87
CA ILE A 12 10.70 3.74 -2.63
C ILE A 12 9.51 2.79 -2.61
N GLU A 13 9.77 1.52 -2.32
CA GLU A 13 8.76 0.48 -2.13
C GLU A 13 8.79 -0.04 -0.69
N VAL A 14 7.61 -0.22 -0.11
CA VAL A 14 7.41 -0.91 1.16
C VAL A 14 6.45 -2.06 0.91
N SER A 15 6.91 -3.28 1.16
CA SER A 15 6.11 -4.49 1.00
C SER A 15 5.75 -5.04 2.37
N LEU A 16 4.48 -5.29 2.61
CA LEU A 16 3.94 -5.97 3.76
C LEU A 16 3.48 -7.36 3.34
N CYS A 17 4.17 -8.39 3.80
CA CYS A 17 3.78 -9.78 3.63
C CYS A 17 3.07 -10.30 4.90
N HIS A 18 1.93 -10.97 4.71
CA HIS A 18 1.27 -11.71 5.76
C HIS A 18 0.63 -12.98 5.21
N GLU A 19 0.53 -14.02 6.03
CA GLU A 19 -0.30 -15.17 5.69
C GLU A 19 -1.78 -14.79 5.82
N GLU A 20 -2.61 -15.31 4.92
CA GLU A 20 -4.07 -15.28 4.95
C GLU A 20 -4.54 -16.30 5.99
N GLU A 21 -4.17 -16.07 7.24
CA GLU A 21 -4.94 -16.61 8.36
C GLU A 21 -6.27 -15.85 8.42
N PRO A 22 -7.39 -16.50 8.79
CA PRO A 22 -8.67 -15.84 9.01
C PRO A 22 -8.66 -14.94 10.26
N SER A 23 -7.49 -14.48 10.69
CA SER A 23 -7.38 -13.42 11.67
C SER A 23 -7.83 -12.13 11.00
N ALA A 24 -8.98 -11.64 11.44
CA ALA A 24 -9.65 -10.42 11.02
C ALA A 24 -8.84 -9.13 11.28
N PHE A 25 -7.51 -9.20 11.29
CA PHE A 25 -6.64 -8.05 11.16
C PHE A 25 -6.60 -7.60 9.70
N ASP A 26 -7.70 -6.92 9.38
CA ASP A 26 -7.62 -5.58 8.83
C ASP A 26 -7.42 -5.39 7.32
N LEU A 27 -7.84 -6.38 6.54
CA LEU A 27 -8.27 -6.10 5.16
C LEU A 27 -9.39 -5.05 5.14
N GLN A 28 -10.26 -5.06 6.17
CA GLN A 28 -11.22 -3.99 6.37
C GLN A 28 -10.55 -2.66 6.70
N THR A 29 -9.54 -2.51 7.56
CA THR A 29 -8.94 -1.16 7.68
C THR A 29 -8.13 -0.76 6.48
N ILE A 30 -7.33 -1.61 5.82
CA ILE A 30 -6.58 -1.17 4.62
C ILE A 30 -7.54 -0.78 3.49
N THR A 31 -8.58 -1.57 3.25
CA THR A 31 -9.62 -1.26 2.24
C THR A 31 -10.50 -0.09 2.67
N ARG A 32 -10.84 0.04 3.96
CA ARG A 32 -11.54 1.22 4.52
C ARG A 32 -10.64 2.45 4.50
N PHE A 33 -9.32 2.34 4.59
CA PHE A 33 -8.36 3.44 4.42
C PHE A 33 -8.32 3.90 2.96
N ALA A 34 -8.28 2.97 2.01
CA ALA A 34 -8.36 3.31 0.59
C ALA A 34 -9.74 3.86 0.18
N ALA A 35 -10.84 3.33 0.75
CA ALA A 35 -12.21 3.74 0.45
C ALA A 35 -12.66 5.01 1.21
N LYS A 36 -12.03 5.35 2.34
CA LYS A 36 -12.28 6.63 3.07
C LYS A 36 -11.76 7.85 2.31
N LYS A 37 -11.06 7.66 1.17
CA LYS A 37 -10.84 8.67 0.14
C LYS A 37 -12.14 9.35 -0.32
N THR A 38 -13.27 8.65 -0.27
CA THR A 38 -14.54 9.14 -0.81
C THR A 38 -15.46 9.81 0.22
N ALA A 39 -15.18 9.75 1.54
CA ALA A 39 -16.21 10.09 2.53
C ALA A 39 -15.80 10.84 3.81
N SER A 40 -14.53 11.04 4.18
CA SER A 40 -14.25 11.75 5.43
C SER A 40 -12.86 12.41 5.49
N ALA A 41 -12.87 13.72 5.33
CA ALA A 41 -11.83 14.63 5.80
C ALA A 41 -11.66 14.44 7.32
N GLY A 42 -10.53 13.89 7.76
CA GLY A 42 -10.25 13.74 9.19
C GLY A 42 -9.12 12.77 9.56
N SER A 43 -8.62 11.95 8.65
CA SER A 43 -7.40 11.14 8.89
C SER A 43 -6.57 10.96 7.60
N SER A 44 -6.45 12.02 6.83
CA SER A 44 -5.97 12.02 5.44
C SER A 44 -4.44 12.00 5.28
N GLU A 45 -3.67 11.96 6.37
CA GLU A 45 -2.21 12.17 6.33
C GLU A 45 -1.39 10.87 6.26
N THR A 46 -1.95 9.72 6.68
CA THR A 46 -1.15 8.49 6.91
C THR A 46 -0.60 7.86 5.63
N LEU A 47 -1.19 8.13 4.46
CA LEU A 47 -0.69 7.69 3.14
C LEU A 47 -0.49 8.87 2.17
N ALA A 48 -0.51 10.11 2.68
CA ALA A 48 -0.21 11.29 1.89
C ALA A 48 1.25 11.20 1.41
N GLY A 49 1.43 10.75 0.18
CA GLY A 49 2.75 10.47 -0.35
C GLY A 49 2.94 9.04 -0.87
N VAL A 50 1.97 8.15 -0.83
CA VAL A 50 2.03 6.89 -1.61
C VAL A 50 1.38 7.12 -2.96
N ASP A 51 2.10 6.86 -4.04
CA ASP A 51 1.59 7.06 -5.40
C ASP A 51 0.85 5.81 -5.92
N ARG A 52 1.22 4.62 -5.47
CA ARG A 52 0.59 3.36 -5.88
C ARG A 52 0.52 2.35 -4.73
N VAL A 53 -0.60 1.63 -4.67
CA VAL A 53 -0.82 0.48 -3.79
C VAL A 53 -1.14 -0.74 -4.66
N GLN A 54 -0.42 -1.84 -4.46
CA GLN A 54 -0.66 -3.12 -5.14
C GLN A 54 -0.87 -4.22 -4.12
N ARG A 55 -1.74 -5.19 -4.43
CA ARG A 55 -1.94 -6.39 -3.63
C ARG A 55 -1.73 -7.60 -4.53
N GLU A 56 -0.91 -8.52 -4.07
CA GLU A 56 -0.59 -9.79 -4.72
C GLU A 56 -0.88 -10.91 -3.72
N THR A 57 -1.49 -11.99 -4.17
CA THR A 57 -1.74 -13.18 -3.34
C THR A 57 -1.03 -14.37 -3.97
N HIS A 58 -0.13 -15.00 -3.22
CA HIS A 58 0.61 -16.20 -3.61
C HIS A 58 0.28 -17.34 -2.66
N GLY A 59 -0.67 -18.20 -3.04
CA GLY A 59 -1.15 -19.27 -2.18
C GLY A 59 -1.84 -18.71 -0.92
N ARG A 60 -1.26 -18.96 0.25
CA ARG A 60 -1.72 -18.37 1.52
C ARG A 60 -1.01 -17.06 1.86
N GLU A 61 -0.03 -16.63 1.08
CA GLU A 61 0.69 -15.39 1.35
C GLU A 61 0.02 -14.23 0.63
N VAL A 62 -0.22 -13.13 1.33
CA VAL A 62 -0.71 -11.88 0.77
C VAL A 62 0.38 -10.84 0.95
N VAL A 63 0.75 -10.20 -0.15
CA VAL A 63 1.73 -9.13 -0.20
C VAL A 63 1.02 -7.83 -0.60
N THR A 64 1.06 -6.83 0.27
CA THR A 64 0.64 -5.46 -0.05
C THR A 64 1.86 -4.58 -0.26
N ARG A 65 2.00 -3.99 -1.45
CA ARG A 65 3.13 -3.16 -1.85
C ARG A 65 2.70 -1.71 -1.99
N LEU A 66 3.32 -0.83 -1.21
CA LEU A 66 3.17 0.62 -1.26
C LEU A 66 4.36 1.20 -2.02
N THR A 67 4.12 2.02 -3.04
CA THR A 67 5.15 2.64 -3.87
C THR A 67 5.03 4.15 -3.85
N LYS A 68 6.16 4.82 -3.63
CA LYS A 68 6.33 6.27 -3.79
C LYS A 68 7.44 6.55 -4.79
N TYR A 69 7.10 7.14 -5.93
CA TYR A 69 8.06 7.62 -6.92
C TYR A 69 8.72 8.91 -6.44
N LEU A 70 10.04 8.97 -6.56
CA LEU A 70 10.86 10.11 -6.13
C LEU A 70 10.87 11.24 -7.17
N ARG A 71 10.45 10.94 -8.41
CA ARG A 71 10.36 11.91 -9.50
C ARG A 71 8.90 12.28 -9.74
N GLN A 72 8.63 13.54 -10.12
CA GLN A 72 7.44 13.86 -10.90
C GLN A 72 7.56 13.15 -12.25
N VAL A 73 7.11 11.90 -12.31
CA VAL A 73 6.90 11.25 -13.60
C VAL A 73 5.64 11.91 -14.16
N ALA A 74 5.83 12.91 -15.03
CA ALA A 74 4.74 13.42 -15.83
C ALA A 74 4.12 12.21 -16.57
N PRO A 75 2.78 12.06 -16.59
CA PRO A 75 2.17 10.97 -17.32
C PRO A 75 2.59 11.13 -18.79
N SER A 76 3.31 10.14 -19.31
CA SER A 76 3.61 10.07 -20.74
C SER A 76 2.28 9.84 -21.47
N VAL A 77 1.92 10.83 -22.29
CA VAL A 77 0.79 10.85 -23.22
C VAL A 77 0.91 9.77 -24.28
#